data_AF-A0A1G1NX68-F1
#
_entry.id   AF-A0A1G1NX68-F1
#
_cell.length_a   1.000
_cell.length_b   1.000
_cell.length_c   1.000
_cell.angle_alpha   90.00
_cell.angle_beta   90.00
_cell.angle_gamma   90.00
#
_symmetry.space_group_name_H-M   'P 1'
#
loop_
_entity.id
_entity.type
_entity.pdbx_description
1 polymer ?
#
loop_
_entity_poly.entity_id
_entity_poly.type
_entity_poly.pdbx_seq_one_letter_code
_entity_poly.pdbx_strand_id
1 'polypeptide(L)'
;MHTPLTQNDSAIARGIKCVGIGKRGSKSLEPSLIEDILADLRSGKVPAIAQGAFFGALVIKGVSSDEMKLDEAFAPGTLGNPSRLAEALAGDAPDSVKTFCARLLQGDTLNVREAEDLGDFLFSDQTGEGARGMAASILRVRYETVDEYEGLLRSMHKTLEAPFRIPIPKGPAIVQLAEPFDGVDHSNMITPLIAQFIQRLNYRVVSHTGRNSGPKFGNNLLDLAKALRGRFLLSSSALADEAPAYGWFVNQQNLSPPIDQWVERRHQTIKRPFLSTLERFLNPFNAHIHISSAFHPPYGEKMLTICERAGFPGSIIVRNGLEGTLAFPLTRPAKLLCSARQADGTYKRTELILRPEEFTDKPIKEDERLTDPSLSKNLELIETYHKQGQTSYALFDMRIKVTCAGFKKAIEWLEQNIRQPSEKD
;
A
#
# COMPACT_ATOMS: atom_id res chain seq x y z
N MET A 1 24.07 -23.61 -9.00
CA MET A 1 24.45 -22.40 -8.24
C MET A 1 23.72 -22.47 -6.92
N HIS A 2 24.46 -22.50 -5.81
CA HIS A 2 23.87 -22.52 -4.48
C HIS A 2 23.06 -21.23 -4.25
N THR A 3 21.74 -21.37 -4.10
CA THR A 3 20.89 -20.32 -3.56
C THR A 3 21.41 -20.02 -2.15
N PRO A 4 21.83 -18.78 -1.84
CA PRO A 4 22.11 -18.41 -0.47
C PRO A 4 20.84 -18.67 0.34
N LEU A 5 20.94 -19.22 1.56
CA LEU A 5 19.82 -19.23 2.51
C LEU A 5 19.26 -17.81 2.56
N THR A 6 18.06 -17.62 2.00
CA THR A 6 17.46 -16.28 1.93
C THR A 6 17.19 -15.84 3.37
N GLN A 7 17.46 -14.58 3.72
CA GLN A 7 17.16 -13.99 5.03
C GLN A 7 15.73 -14.30 5.53
N ASN A 8 14.81 -14.63 4.62
CA ASN A 8 13.41 -14.99 4.83
C ASN A 8 13.14 -16.34 5.53
N ASP A 9 14.14 -17.20 5.70
CA ASP A 9 14.00 -18.53 6.33
C ASP A 9 14.62 -18.63 7.73
N SER A 10 15.22 -17.55 8.24
CA SER A 10 15.72 -17.48 9.62
C SER A 10 14.62 -17.78 10.65
N ALA A 11 15.00 -18.20 11.86
CA ALA A 11 14.04 -18.48 12.91
C ALA A 11 13.29 -17.21 13.31
N ILE A 12 13.98 -16.07 13.38
CA ILE A 12 13.32 -14.78 13.64
C ILE A 12 12.37 -14.38 12.52
N ALA A 13 12.69 -14.64 11.25
CA ALA A 13 11.76 -14.42 10.14
C ALA A 13 10.49 -15.27 10.27
N ARG A 14 10.62 -16.55 10.64
CA ARG A 14 9.50 -17.43 10.97
C ARG A 14 8.70 -16.91 12.18
N GLY A 15 9.39 -16.38 13.19
CA GLY A 15 8.79 -15.72 14.35
C GLY A 15 7.93 -14.52 13.95
N ILE A 16 8.46 -13.58 13.18
CA ILE A 16 7.74 -12.42 12.64
C ILE A 16 6.52 -12.86 11.82
N LYS A 17 6.65 -13.92 11.00
CA LYS A 17 5.54 -14.50 10.24
C LYS A 17 4.40 -14.97 11.16
N CYS A 18 4.73 -15.49 12.35
CA CYS A 18 3.78 -15.99 13.34
C CYS A 18 3.10 -14.86 14.15
N VAL A 19 3.88 -13.91 14.66
CA VAL A 19 3.38 -12.88 15.59
C VAL A 19 2.85 -11.62 14.91
N GLY A 20 3.21 -11.37 13.64
CA GLY A 20 2.88 -10.14 12.91
C GLY A 20 1.60 -10.20 12.05
N ILE A 21 0.63 -11.06 12.39
CA ILE A 21 -0.58 -11.25 11.57
C ILE A 21 -1.62 -10.14 11.87
N GLY A 22 -1.73 -9.73 13.13
CA GLY A 22 -2.70 -8.74 13.62
C GLY A 22 -3.37 -9.21 14.91
N LYS A 23 -4.03 -8.29 15.63
CA LYS A 23 -4.59 -8.54 16.98
C LYS A 23 -5.40 -9.83 17.16
N ARG A 24 -6.12 -10.30 16.13
CA ARG A 24 -6.98 -11.51 16.18
C ARG A 24 -6.41 -12.73 15.47
N GLY A 25 -5.30 -12.59 14.75
CA GLY A 25 -4.74 -13.65 13.91
C GLY A 25 -3.36 -14.13 14.33
N SER A 26 -2.70 -13.40 15.24
CA SER A 26 -1.35 -13.72 15.69
C SER A 26 -1.38 -14.91 16.66
N LYS A 27 -0.41 -15.81 16.52
CA LYS A 27 -0.33 -17.06 17.29
C LYS A 27 0.85 -17.02 18.26
N SER A 28 0.77 -17.86 19.30
CA SER A 28 1.93 -18.14 20.14
C SER A 28 3.01 -18.88 19.35
N LEU A 29 4.26 -18.64 19.69
CA LEU A 29 5.39 -19.38 19.15
C LEU A 29 5.46 -20.79 19.74
N GLU A 30 5.82 -21.76 18.90
CA GLU A 30 6.15 -23.11 19.36
C GLU A 30 7.47 -23.10 20.17
N PRO A 31 7.61 -23.93 21.23
CA PRO A 31 8.82 -23.94 22.06
C PRO A 31 10.13 -24.12 21.28
N SER A 32 10.15 -24.99 20.27
CA SER A 32 11.33 -25.20 19.43
C SER A 32 11.71 -23.95 18.63
N LEU A 33 10.72 -23.19 18.16
CA LEU A 33 10.96 -21.94 17.44
C LEU A 33 11.49 -20.85 18.38
N ILE A 34 11.10 -20.85 19.66
CA ILE A 34 11.64 -19.92 20.66
C ILE A 34 13.15 -20.17 20.87
N GLU A 35 13.57 -21.43 20.99
CA GLU A 35 15.01 -21.78 21.09
C GLU A 35 15.79 -21.35 19.85
N ASP A 36 15.25 -21.64 18.66
CA ASP A 36 15.87 -21.26 17.40
C ASP A 36 16.02 -19.73 17.30
N ILE A 37 15.01 -18.96 17.74
CA ILE A 37 15.06 -17.49 17.76
C ILE A 37 16.10 -16.99 18.76
N LEU A 38 16.20 -17.58 19.96
CA LEU A 38 17.25 -17.24 20.92
C LEU A 38 18.64 -17.50 20.36
N ALA A 39 18.83 -18.61 19.65
CA ALA A 39 20.10 -18.91 18.97
C ALA A 39 20.43 -17.88 17.89
N ASP A 40 19.43 -17.49 17.07
CA ASP A 40 19.57 -16.42 16.08
C ASP A 40 20.00 -15.10 16.75
N LEU A 41 19.31 -14.68 17.83
CA LEU A 41 19.61 -13.45 18.56
C LEU A 41 21.02 -13.47 19.15
N ARG A 42 21.42 -14.58 19.81
CA ARG A 42 22.76 -14.77 20.39
C ARG A 42 23.88 -14.76 19.36
N SER A 43 23.59 -15.12 18.10
CA SER A 43 24.57 -15.06 17.02
C SER A 43 25.03 -13.63 16.70
N GLY A 44 24.25 -12.61 17.10
CA GLY A 44 24.50 -11.20 16.78
C GLY A 44 24.28 -10.84 15.31
N LYS A 45 23.78 -11.77 14.48
CA LYS A 45 23.63 -11.58 13.02
C LYS A 45 22.24 -11.14 12.60
N VAL A 46 21.30 -11.03 13.54
CA VAL A 46 19.94 -10.59 13.22
C VAL A 46 19.92 -9.08 13.00
N PRO A 47 19.45 -8.59 11.83
CA PRO A 47 19.34 -7.15 11.59
C PRO A 47 18.47 -6.45 12.64
N ALA A 48 18.88 -5.27 13.11
CA ALA A 48 18.19 -4.52 14.16
C ALA A 48 16.70 -4.29 13.83
N ILE A 49 16.38 -3.96 12.57
CA ILE A 49 15.00 -3.78 12.12
C ILE A 49 14.14 -5.04 12.28
N ALA A 50 14.71 -6.23 12.03
CA ALA A 50 14.00 -7.49 12.21
C ALA A 50 13.76 -7.78 13.70
N GLN A 51 14.73 -7.48 14.57
CA GLN A 51 14.56 -7.59 16.03
C GLN A 51 13.44 -6.67 16.52
N GLY A 52 13.49 -5.40 16.14
CA GLY A 52 12.45 -4.42 16.46
C GLY A 52 11.07 -4.87 15.99
N ALA A 53 10.97 -5.33 14.74
CA ALA A 53 9.71 -5.81 14.18
C ALA A 53 9.16 -7.05 14.92
N PHE A 54 10.04 -8.00 15.27
CA PHE A 54 9.66 -9.20 16.01
C PHE A 54 9.14 -8.86 17.40
N PHE A 55 9.92 -8.17 18.22
CA PHE A 55 9.56 -7.86 19.60
C PHE A 55 8.39 -6.86 19.68
N GLY A 56 8.32 -5.88 18.77
CA GLY A 56 7.17 -4.99 18.66
C GLY A 56 5.86 -5.74 18.41
N ALA A 57 5.86 -6.71 17.49
CA ALA A 57 4.68 -7.55 17.26
C ALA A 57 4.38 -8.48 18.44
N LEU A 58 5.41 -9.12 19.01
CA LEU A 58 5.28 -10.06 20.12
C LEU A 58 4.62 -9.41 21.35
N VAL A 59 5.08 -8.22 21.73
CA VAL A 59 4.53 -7.47 22.88
C VAL A 59 3.08 -7.07 22.63
N ILE A 60 2.76 -6.53 21.45
CA ILE A 60 1.39 -6.07 21.13
C ILE A 60 0.40 -7.23 20.96
N LYS A 61 0.88 -8.39 20.49
CA LYS A 61 0.10 -9.63 20.50
C LYS A 61 -0.26 -10.04 21.93
N GLY A 62 0.61 -9.75 22.88
CA GLY A 62 0.62 -10.33 24.22
C GLY A 62 1.59 -11.51 24.26
N VAL A 63 2.56 -11.43 25.17
CA VAL A 63 3.60 -12.45 25.38
C VAL A 63 3.02 -13.60 26.21
N SER A 64 3.13 -14.83 25.72
CA SER A 64 2.73 -16.03 26.48
C SER A 64 3.76 -16.37 27.58
N SER A 65 3.40 -17.30 28.47
CA SER A 65 4.32 -17.84 29.48
C SER A 65 5.60 -18.41 28.86
N ASP A 66 5.44 -19.17 27.77
CA ASP A 66 6.55 -19.86 27.11
C ASP A 66 7.43 -18.84 26.36
N GLU A 67 6.80 -17.85 25.72
CA GLU A 67 7.48 -16.76 25.02
C GLU A 67 8.27 -15.84 25.96
N MET A 68 7.95 -15.82 27.26
CA MET A 68 8.73 -15.06 28.25
C MET A 68 10.19 -15.53 28.33
N LYS A 69 10.48 -16.76 27.89
CA LYS A 69 11.86 -17.25 27.74
C LYS A 69 12.71 -16.37 26.82
N LEU A 70 12.11 -15.63 25.90
CA LEU A 70 12.81 -14.68 25.04
C LEU A 70 13.47 -13.52 25.82
N ASP A 71 13.12 -13.31 27.10
CA ASP A 71 13.82 -12.35 27.99
C ASP A 71 15.29 -12.72 28.19
N GLU A 72 15.68 -13.99 28.00
CA GLU A 72 17.09 -14.45 28.03
C GLU A 72 17.98 -13.78 26.96
N ALA A 73 17.39 -13.11 25.96
CA ALA A 73 18.13 -12.32 24.98
C ALA A 73 18.61 -10.96 25.55
N PHE A 74 18.15 -10.57 26.74
CA PHE A 74 18.37 -9.27 27.35
C PHE A 74 18.83 -9.36 28.81
N ALA A 75 19.02 -8.21 29.45
CA ALA A 75 19.13 -8.15 30.90
C ALA A 75 17.81 -8.60 31.55
N PRO A 76 17.83 -9.29 32.71
CA PRO A 76 16.61 -9.83 33.32
C PRO A 76 15.49 -8.79 33.53
N GLY A 77 14.28 -9.16 33.10
CA GLY A 77 13.07 -8.35 33.19
C GLY A 77 12.97 -7.24 32.14
N THR A 78 13.77 -7.30 31.06
CA THR A 78 13.73 -6.30 29.99
C THR A 78 12.50 -6.46 29.11
N LEU A 79 12.17 -7.68 28.68
CA LEU A 79 11.04 -7.98 27.82
C LEU A 79 9.71 -7.54 28.45
N GLY A 80 9.59 -7.67 29.77
CA GLY A 80 8.41 -7.24 30.54
C GLY A 80 8.33 -5.73 30.82
N ASN A 81 9.34 -4.94 30.43
CA ASN A 81 9.40 -3.51 30.69
C ASN A 81 9.53 -2.71 29.38
N PRO A 82 8.47 -2.01 28.94
CA PRO A 82 8.46 -1.27 27.68
C PRO A 82 9.60 -0.27 27.49
N SER A 83 10.01 0.43 28.56
CA SER A 83 11.10 1.43 28.48
C SER A 83 12.46 0.76 28.33
N ARG A 84 12.72 -0.31 29.10
CA ARG A 84 13.98 -1.08 28.98
C ARG A 84 14.07 -1.76 27.63
N LEU A 85 12.96 -2.32 27.14
CA LEU A 85 12.91 -2.98 25.84
C LEU A 85 13.11 -1.97 24.68
N ALA A 86 12.51 -0.79 24.78
CA ALA A 86 12.76 0.30 23.84
C ALA A 86 14.24 0.70 23.82
N GLU A 87 14.87 0.87 24.98
CA GLU A 87 16.30 1.19 25.05
C GLU A 87 17.18 0.06 24.48
N ALA A 88 16.85 -1.20 24.77
CA ALA A 88 17.60 -2.36 24.29
C ALA A 88 17.53 -2.53 22.76
N LEU A 89 16.39 -2.22 22.15
CA LEU A 89 16.15 -2.44 20.72
C LEU A 89 16.32 -1.18 19.86
N ALA A 90 16.27 0.00 20.46
CA ALA A 90 16.30 1.29 19.77
C ALA A 90 17.23 2.32 20.43
N GLY A 91 18.22 1.88 21.21
CA GLY A 91 19.13 2.76 21.96
C GLY A 91 19.93 3.74 21.09
N ASP A 92 20.13 3.42 19.80
CA ASP A 92 20.80 4.28 18.81
C ASP A 92 19.84 5.26 18.11
N ALA A 93 18.54 5.23 18.41
CA ALA A 93 17.55 6.18 17.91
C ALA A 93 17.53 7.49 18.75
N PRO A 94 17.02 8.61 18.19
CA PRO A 94 16.82 9.84 18.96
C PRO A 94 15.95 9.64 20.21
N ASP A 95 16.20 10.38 21.28
CA ASP A 95 15.47 10.23 22.57
C ASP A 95 13.95 10.39 22.44
N SER A 96 13.50 11.29 21.55
CA SER A 96 12.08 11.45 21.24
C SER A 96 11.48 10.18 20.63
N VAL A 97 12.23 9.51 19.75
CA VAL A 97 11.82 8.25 19.10
C VAL A 97 11.81 7.11 20.11
N LYS A 98 12.80 7.03 21.00
CA LYS A 98 12.81 6.03 22.09
C LYS A 98 11.58 6.17 22.99
N THR A 99 11.18 7.41 23.26
CA THR A 99 9.94 7.72 24.00
C THR A 99 8.70 7.23 23.26
N PHE A 100 8.61 7.44 21.94
CA PHE A 100 7.53 6.88 21.13
C PHE A 100 7.53 5.35 21.14
N CYS A 101 8.68 4.70 21.00
CA CYS A 101 8.80 3.23 21.07
C CYS A 101 8.29 2.67 22.40
N ALA A 102 8.67 3.27 23.53
CA ALA A 102 8.23 2.83 24.86
C ALA A 102 6.70 2.97 25.05
N ARG A 103 6.10 4.06 24.54
CA ARG A 103 4.64 4.27 24.55
C ARG A 103 3.92 3.30 23.63
N LEU A 104 4.42 3.13 22.41
CA LEU A 104 3.87 2.18 21.45
C LEU A 104 3.87 0.76 22.01
N LEU A 105 4.93 0.32 22.70
CA LEU A 105 5.01 -0.98 23.37
C LEU A 105 3.99 -1.13 24.51
N GLN A 106 3.55 -0.04 25.14
CA GLN A 106 2.45 -0.05 26.13
C GLN A 106 1.06 -0.17 25.47
N GLY A 107 1.00 -0.06 24.15
CA GLY A 107 -0.25 -0.08 23.38
C GLY A 107 -0.85 1.32 23.16
N ASP A 108 -0.15 2.38 23.54
CA ASP A 108 -0.59 3.76 23.32
C ASP A 108 -0.73 4.07 21.83
N THR A 109 -1.63 5.01 21.54
CA THR A 109 -1.80 5.62 20.22
C THR A 109 -1.13 6.98 20.19
N LEU A 110 -0.71 7.41 19.00
CA LEU A 110 -0.15 8.74 18.77
C LEU A 110 -1.22 9.68 18.22
N ASN A 111 -1.19 10.94 18.62
CA ASN A 111 -1.98 11.97 17.93
C ASN A 111 -1.33 12.34 16.58
N VAL A 112 -2.01 13.18 15.78
CA VAL A 112 -1.53 13.58 14.44
C VAL A 112 -0.10 14.13 14.46
N ARG A 113 0.23 15.00 15.43
CA ARG A 113 1.54 15.64 15.49
C ARG A 113 2.63 14.65 15.89
N GLU A 114 2.35 13.82 16.89
CA GLU A 114 3.27 12.77 17.35
C GLU A 114 3.54 11.74 16.24
N ALA A 115 2.50 11.36 15.49
CA ALA A 115 2.64 10.46 14.35
C ALA A 115 3.39 11.09 13.18
N GLU A 116 3.24 12.41 12.98
CA GLU A 116 4.05 13.18 12.02
C GLU A 116 5.53 13.20 12.42
N ASP A 117 5.84 13.47 13.70
CA ASP A 117 7.21 13.47 14.22
C ASP A 117 7.85 12.07 14.15
N LEU A 118 7.08 11.01 14.47
CA LEU A 118 7.51 9.63 14.25
C LEU A 118 7.74 9.36 12.75
N GLY A 119 6.84 9.82 11.87
CA GLY A 119 6.98 9.71 10.42
C GLY A 119 8.28 10.36 9.93
N ASP A 120 8.60 11.56 10.42
CA ASP A 120 9.80 12.30 10.02
C ASP A 120 11.06 11.49 10.35
N PHE A 121 11.05 10.76 11.47
CA PHE A 121 12.08 9.77 11.78
C PHE A 121 12.08 8.56 10.82
N LEU A 122 10.91 7.93 10.62
CA LEU A 122 10.76 6.71 9.79
C LEU A 122 11.25 6.91 8.35
N PHE A 123 11.14 8.12 7.82
CA PHE A 123 11.59 8.49 6.47
C PHE A 123 12.86 9.36 6.45
N SER A 124 13.64 9.38 7.54
CA SER A 124 14.95 10.03 7.59
C SER A 124 16.09 9.02 7.51
N ASP A 125 17.32 9.53 7.31
CA ASP A 125 18.56 8.76 7.35
C ASP A 125 19.17 8.64 8.77
N GLN A 126 18.43 8.99 9.82
CA GLN A 126 18.90 8.84 11.21
C GLN A 126 19.14 7.36 11.57
N THR A 127 20.02 7.10 12.55
CA THR A 127 20.20 5.76 13.15
C THR A 127 18.92 5.29 13.88
N GLY A 128 18.82 4.02 14.29
CA GLY A 128 17.60 3.50 14.92
C GLY A 128 16.76 2.54 14.05
N GLU A 129 17.38 1.66 13.28
CA GLU A 129 16.65 0.67 12.47
C GLU A 129 15.76 -0.26 13.33
N GLY A 130 16.18 -0.57 14.56
CA GLY A 130 15.33 -1.30 15.51
C GLY A 130 14.06 -0.54 15.90
N ALA A 131 14.15 0.78 16.11
CA ALA A 131 12.97 1.63 16.30
C ALA A 131 12.04 1.62 15.08
N ARG A 132 12.59 1.71 13.85
CA ARG A 132 11.79 1.65 12.62
C ARG A 132 10.99 0.35 12.51
N GLY A 133 11.67 -0.78 12.74
CA GLY A 133 11.04 -2.10 12.72
C GLY A 133 9.95 -2.24 13.79
N MET A 134 10.26 -1.79 15.01
CA MET A 134 9.34 -1.81 16.14
C MET A 134 8.09 -1.00 15.85
N ALA A 135 8.23 0.27 15.50
CA ALA A 135 7.10 1.16 15.21
C ALA A 135 6.23 0.61 14.06
N ALA A 136 6.84 0.20 12.95
CA ALA A 136 6.12 -0.34 11.79
C ALA A 136 5.32 -1.60 12.14
N SER A 137 5.87 -2.47 12.98
CA SER A 137 5.24 -3.73 13.39
C SER A 137 4.12 -3.50 14.41
N ILE A 138 4.36 -2.64 15.41
CA ILE A 138 3.34 -2.29 16.42
C ILE A 138 2.11 -1.68 15.75
N LEU A 139 2.33 -0.66 14.91
CA LEU A 139 1.28 0.02 14.15
C LEU A 139 0.44 -0.98 13.34
N ARG A 140 1.10 -1.92 12.67
CA ARG A 140 0.43 -2.99 11.94
C ARG A 140 -0.40 -3.90 12.84
N VAL A 141 0.16 -4.43 13.93
CA VAL A 141 -0.50 -5.45 14.76
C VAL A 141 -1.64 -4.85 15.58
N ARG A 142 -1.44 -3.64 16.12
CA ARG A 142 -2.45 -2.87 16.86
C ARG A 142 -3.56 -2.35 15.93
N TYR A 143 -3.24 -2.16 14.65
CA TYR A 143 -3.91 -1.28 13.71
C TYR A 143 -3.73 0.19 14.04
N GLU A 144 -3.40 0.94 13.01
CA GLU A 144 -3.22 2.39 13.07
C GLU A 144 -4.59 3.07 13.22
N THR A 145 -4.58 4.14 14.02
CA THR A 145 -5.69 5.08 14.15
C THR A 145 -5.75 6.03 12.94
N VAL A 146 -6.84 6.79 12.83
CA VAL A 146 -6.97 7.82 11.77
C VAL A 146 -5.91 8.91 11.95
N ASP A 147 -5.68 9.35 13.19
CA ASP A 147 -4.69 10.37 13.52
C ASP A 147 -3.27 9.92 13.17
N GLU A 148 -2.94 8.66 13.45
CA GLU A 148 -1.65 8.07 13.10
C GLU A 148 -1.43 8.04 11.59
N TYR A 149 -2.44 7.62 10.82
CA TYR A 149 -2.34 7.67 9.37
C TYR A 149 -2.20 9.10 8.85
N GLU A 150 -2.94 10.05 9.41
CA GLU A 150 -2.86 11.46 8.99
C GLU A 150 -1.46 12.03 9.24
N GLY A 151 -0.90 11.83 10.44
CA GLY A 151 0.45 12.29 10.77
C GLY A 151 1.52 11.64 9.89
N LEU A 152 1.47 10.31 9.73
CA LEU A 152 2.40 9.57 8.88
C LEU A 152 2.30 10.02 7.41
N LEU A 153 1.09 10.25 6.90
CA LEU A 153 0.88 10.74 5.55
C LEU A 153 1.44 12.15 5.35
N ARG A 154 1.26 13.06 6.33
CA ARG A 154 1.87 14.40 6.31
C ARG A 154 3.40 14.31 6.21
N SER A 155 4.02 13.43 6.99
CA SER A 155 5.45 13.20 6.91
C SER A 155 5.87 12.65 5.55
N MET A 156 5.15 11.66 5.03
CA MET A 156 5.42 11.11 3.68
C MET A 156 5.35 12.21 2.61
N HIS A 157 4.40 13.15 2.70
CA HIS A 157 4.31 14.29 1.78
C HIS A 157 5.52 15.23 1.83
N LYS A 158 6.20 15.38 2.97
CA LYS A 158 7.42 16.20 3.08
C LYS A 158 8.59 15.61 2.30
N THR A 159 8.59 14.30 2.10
CA THR A 159 9.66 13.57 1.40
C THR A 159 9.51 13.58 -0.12
N LEU A 160 8.47 14.21 -0.66
CA LEU A 160 8.29 14.35 -2.10
C LEU A 160 9.42 15.21 -2.69
N GLU A 161 10.00 14.72 -3.77
CA GLU A 161 11.08 15.41 -4.49
C GLU A 161 10.61 16.74 -5.07
N ALA A 162 11.52 17.72 -5.12
CA ALA A 162 11.21 19.10 -5.50
C ALA A 162 10.47 19.23 -6.86
N PRO A 163 10.81 18.47 -7.93
CA PRO A 163 10.10 18.52 -9.20
C PRO A 163 8.61 18.13 -9.13
N PHE A 164 8.18 17.45 -8.07
CA PHE A 164 6.78 17.06 -7.85
C PHE A 164 6.03 18.02 -6.92
N ARG A 165 6.70 19.03 -6.36
CA ARG A 165 6.13 20.04 -5.45
C ARG A 165 5.82 21.37 -6.13
N ILE A 166 5.96 21.42 -7.44
CA ILE A 166 5.62 22.60 -8.25
C ILE A 166 4.13 22.63 -8.58
N PRO A 167 3.56 23.81 -8.92
CA PRO A 167 2.17 23.92 -9.34
C PRO A 167 1.84 23.01 -10.53
N ILE A 168 0.66 22.40 -10.49
CA ILE A 168 0.19 21.52 -11.54
C ILE A 168 -0.24 22.33 -12.77
N PRO A 169 0.24 22.00 -13.97
CA PRO A 169 -0.18 22.69 -15.19
C PRO A 169 -1.69 22.65 -15.41
N LYS A 170 -2.24 23.74 -15.98
CA LYS A 170 -3.63 23.84 -16.39
C LYS A 170 -3.97 22.75 -17.42
N GLY A 171 -5.17 22.23 -17.36
CA GLY A 171 -5.66 21.19 -18.26
C GLY A 171 -6.85 20.46 -17.66
N PRO A 172 -7.30 19.37 -18.29
CA PRO A 172 -8.36 18.54 -17.74
C PRO A 172 -8.02 18.02 -16.34
N ALA A 173 -9.05 17.69 -15.55
CA ALA A 173 -8.86 17.17 -14.20
C ALA A 173 -7.99 15.89 -14.21
N ILE A 174 -7.26 15.65 -13.12
CA ILE A 174 -6.39 14.49 -12.99
C ILE A 174 -7.09 13.37 -12.24
N VAL A 175 -7.00 12.14 -12.76
CA VAL A 175 -7.34 10.90 -12.05
C VAL A 175 -6.03 10.20 -11.69
N GLN A 176 -5.84 9.90 -10.41
CA GLN A 176 -4.73 9.10 -9.93
C GLN A 176 -5.16 7.65 -9.75
N LEU A 177 -4.48 6.71 -10.39
CA LEU A 177 -4.65 5.28 -10.18
C LEU A 177 -3.53 4.74 -9.28
N ALA A 178 -3.85 3.84 -8.35
CA ALA A 178 -2.84 3.13 -7.57
C ALA A 178 -3.26 1.68 -7.29
N GLU A 179 -2.52 0.74 -7.88
CA GLU A 179 -2.57 -0.68 -7.54
C GLU A 179 -1.76 -0.95 -6.26
N PRO A 180 -2.02 -2.06 -5.55
CA PRO A 180 -1.03 -2.63 -4.65
C PRO A 180 0.30 -2.87 -5.38
N PHE A 181 1.43 -2.48 -4.79
CA PHE A 181 2.73 -2.57 -5.44
C PHE A 181 3.34 -3.98 -5.41
N ASP A 182 2.68 -4.92 -4.76
CA ASP A 182 3.10 -6.33 -4.69
C ASP A 182 2.60 -7.18 -5.86
N GLY A 183 1.76 -6.62 -6.75
CA GLY A 183 1.42 -7.26 -8.02
C GLY A 183 0.43 -8.42 -7.90
N VAL A 184 0.52 -9.35 -8.84
CA VAL A 184 -0.43 -10.45 -9.05
C VAL A 184 0.29 -11.79 -9.23
N ASP A 185 -0.30 -12.88 -8.71
CA ASP A 185 0.27 -14.23 -8.82
C ASP A 185 -0.48 -15.11 -9.83
N HIS A 186 -1.73 -14.76 -10.18
CA HIS A 186 -2.65 -15.61 -10.94
C HIS A 186 -3.48 -14.87 -11.99
N SER A 187 -3.19 -13.61 -12.27
CA SER A 187 -3.99 -12.80 -13.18
C SER A 187 -3.14 -11.85 -14.02
N ASN A 188 -3.73 -11.34 -15.10
CA ASN A 188 -3.18 -10.25 -15.88
C ASN A 188 -3.65 -8.90 -15.30
N MET A 189 -2.75 -7.92 -15.26
CA MET A 189 -3.09 -6.55 -14.95
C MET A 189 -3.67 -5.84 -16.18
N ILE A 190 -4.71 -5.04 -15.98
CA ILE A 190 -5.39 -4.25 -17.02
C ILE A 190 -5.32 -2.74 -16.76
N THR A 191 -4.58 -2.29 -15.74
CA THR A 191 -4.48 -0.89 -15.31
C THR A 191 -4.12 0.09 -16.43
N PRO A 192 -3.18 -0.22 -17.36
CA PRO A 192 -2.90 0.66 -18.50
C PRO A 192 -4.11 0.89 -19.42
N LEU A 193 -4.98 -0.11 -19.59
CA LEU A 193 -6.20 -0.02 -20.40
C LEU A 193 -7.32 0.71 -19.64
N ILE A 194 -7.38 0.59 -18.32
CA ILE A 194 -8.25 1.41 -17.46
C ILE A 194 -7.84 2.88 -17.60
N ALA A 195 -6.54 3.19 -17.53
CA ALA A 195 -6.03 4.55 -17.69
C ALA A 195 -6.39 5.11 -19.08
N GLN A 196 -6.14 4.35 -20.15
CA GLN A 196 -6.55 4.73 -21.50
C GLN A 196 -8.05 5.05 -21.59
N PHE A 197 -8.90 4.20 -21.01
CA PHE A 197 -10.34 4.40 -21.02
C PHE A 197 -10.74 5.71 -20.31
N ILE A 198 -10.18 5.97 -19.12
CA ILE A 198 -10.46 7.18 -18.35
C ILE A 198 -9.97 8.44 -19.08
N GLN A 199 -8.87 8.38 -19.83
CA GLN A 199 -8.45 9.52 -20.67
C GLN A 199 -9.48 9.88 -21.74
N ARG A 200 -10.20 8.90 -22.29
CA ARG A 200 -11.30 9.15 -23.23
C ARG A 200 -12.52 9.82 -22.58
N LEU A 201 -12.59 9.82 -21.24
CA LEU A 201 -13.56 10.60 -20.45
C LEU A 201 -13.06 12.03 -20.18
N ASN A 202 -12.03 12.50 -20.91
CA ASN A 202 -11.44 13.84 -20.78
C ASN A 202 -10.75 14.09 -19.42
N TYR A 203 -10.02 13.09 -18.91
CA TYR A 203 -9.15 13.22 -17.75
C TYR A 203 -7.69 13.03 -18.14
N ARG A 204 -6.78 13.69 -17.42
CA ARG A 204 -5.37 13.28 -17.38
C ARG A 204 -5.24 12.14 -16.39
N VAL A 205 -4.55 11.06 -16.74
CA VAL A 205 -4.43 9.91 -15.84
C VAL A 205 -2.99 9.68 -15.43
N VAL A 206 -2.75 9.60 -14.12
CA VAL A 206 -1.44 9.27 -13.56
C VAL A 206 -1.54 7.99 -12.74
N SER A 207 -0.80 6.96 -13.15
CA SER A 207 -0.70 5.70 -12.42
C SER A 207 0.51 5.74 -11.48
N HIS A 208 0.26 5.67 -10.18
CA HIS A 208 1.30 5.55 -9.17
C HIS A 208 1.80 4.10 -9.12
N THR A 209 3.12 3.95 -9.24
CA THR A 209 3.83 2.68 -9.25
C THR A 209 4.98 2.71 -8.26
N GLY A 210 5.40 1.54 -7.79
CA GLY A 210 6.55 1.39 -6.89
C GLY A 210 7.18 0.02 -7.04
N ARG A 211 8.36 -0.15 -6.46
CA ARG A 211 9.05 -1.46 -6.48
C ARG A 211 8.27 -2.46 -5.63
N ASN A 212 8.30 -3.72 -6.05
CA ASN A 212 7.67 -4.80 -5.31
C ASN A 212 8.42 -5.03 -3.99
N SER A 213 7.68 -5.07 -2.88
CA SER A 213 8.19 -5.28 -1.52
C SER A 213 7.58 -6.54 -0.86
N GLY A 214 6.88 -7.36 -1.64
CA GLY A 214 6.15 -8.52 -1.18
C GLY A 214 4.80 -8.17 -0.52
N PRO A 215 4.07 -9.20 -0.04
CA PRO A 215 4.44 -10.62 0.01
C PRO A 215 4.21 -11.37 -1.31
N LYS A 216 3.48 -10.77 -2.26
CA LYS A 216 3.41 -11.29 -3.61
C LYS A 216 4.63 -10.79 -4.38
N PHE A 217 5.29 -11.66 -5.12
CA PHE A 217 6.50 -11.32 -5.87
C PHE A 217 6.32 -11.49 -7.38
N GLY A 218 5.07 -11.63 -7.83
CA GLY A 218 4.71 -11.60 -9.24
C GLY A 218 4.84 -10.21 -9.85
N ASN A 219 4.53 -10.14 -11.15
CA ASN A 219 4.62 -8.89 -11.92
C ASN A 219 3.69 -7.83 -11.33
N ASN A 220 4.21 -6.61 -11.19
CA ASN A 220 3.44 -5.47 -10.72
C ASN A 220 3.27 -4.40 -11.82
N LEU A 221 2.58 -3.31 -11.49
CA LEU A 221 2.32 -2.22 -12.46
C LEU A 221 3.60 -1.52 -12.93
N LEU A 222 4.65 -1.46 -12.09
CA LEU A 222 5.93 -0.87 -12.48
C LEU A 222 6.61 -1.72 -13.56
N ASP A 223 6.60 -3.04 -13.43
CA ASP A 223 7.17 -3.97 -14.41
C ASP A 223 6.46 -3.83 -15.76
N LEU A 224 5.12 -3.80 -15.72
CA LEU A 224 4.29 -3.64 -16.90
C LEU A 224 4.47 -2.26 -17.56
N ALA A 225 4.55 -1.19 -16.78
CA ALA A 225 4.80 0.16 -17.28
C ALA A 225 6.17 0.27 -17.97
N LYS A 226 7.22 -0.36 -17.43
CA LYS A 226 8.54 -0.44 -18.06
C LYS A 226 8.49 -1.25 -19.35
N ALA A 227 7.83 -2.41 -19.35
CA ALA A 227 7.71 -3.28 -20.52
C ALA A 227 6.96 -2.59 -21.68
N LEU A 228 5.91 -1.83 -21.37
CA LEU A 228 5.16 -0.99 -22.31
C LEU A 228 5.94 0.24 -22.81
N ARG A 229 7.13 0.51 -22.27
CA ARG A 229 7.87 1.77 -22.47
C ARG A 229 7.00 2.99 -22.16
N GLY A 230 6.22 2.89 -21.08
CA GLY A 230 5.30 3.92 -20.62
C GLY A 230 6.01 5.24 -20.30
N ARG A 231 5.25 6.34 -20.35
CA ARG A 231 5.78 7.68 -20.07
C ARG A 231 5.84 7.91 -18.56
N PHE A 232 7.03 7.85 -18.00
CA PHE A 232 7.27 8.17 -16.59
C PHE A 232 7.44 9.69 -16.38
N LEU A 233 6.74 10.23 -15.37
CA LEU A 233 6.92 11.60 -14.91
C LEU A 233 8.21 11.72 -14.11
N LEU A 234 9.02 12.73 -14.47
CA LEU A 234 10.17 13.19 -13.68
C LEU A 234 9.89 14.54 -12.99
N SER A 235 8.78 15.17 -13.32
CA SER A 235 8.33 16.47 -12.81
C SER A 235 6.83 16.62 -13.09
N SER A 236 6.12 17.36 -12.23
CA SER A 236 4.72 17.70 -12.45
C SER A 236 4.50 18.56 -13.70
N SER A 237 5.54 19.24 -14.21
CA SER A 237 5.45 20.08 -15.41
C SER A 237 5.14 19.30 -16.69
N ALA A 238 5.54 18.02 -16.76
CA ALA A 238 5.28 17.15 -17.91
C ALA A 238 3.80 16.78 -18.08
N LEU A 239 2.94 17.14 -17.12
CA LEU A 239 1.48 17.06 -17.25
C LEU A 239 0.87 18.15 -18.16
N ALA A 240 1.70 19.05 -18.70
CA ALA A 240 1.35 19.97 -19.77
C ALA A 240 1.50 19.35 -21.17
N ASP A 241 2.26 18.26 -21.28
CA ASP A 241 2.47 17.54 -22.54
C ASP A 241 1.17 16.87 -23.01
N GLU A 242 1.15 16.45 -24.28
CA GLU A 242 0.09 15.58 -24.78
C GLU A 242 0.02 14.28 -23.97
N ALA A 243 -1.20 13.85 -23.66
CA ALA A 243 -1.45 12.66 -22.88
C ALA A 243 -0.97 11.40 -23.62
N PRO A 244 -0.06 10.60 -23.03
CA PRO A 244 0.40 9.36 -23.63
C PRO A 244 -0.73 8.31 -23.67
N ALA A 245 -0.58 7.28 -24.52
CA ALA A 245 -1.62 6.28 -24.79
C ALA A 245 -2.25 5.63 -23.55
N TYR A 246 -1.45 5.36 -22.51
CA TYR A 246 -1.87 4.68 -21.28
C TYR A 246 -1.85 5.62 -20.06
N GLY A 247 -1.86 6.93 -20.28
CA GLY A 247 -1.58 7.90 -19.23
C GLY A 247 -0.13 7.89 -18.76
N TRP A 248 0.17 8.78 -17.83
CA TRP A 248 1.49 8.89 -17.24
C TRP A 248 1.66 7.86 -16.12
N PHE A 249 2.89 7.44 -15.90
CA PHE A 249 3.28 6.68 -14.72
C PHE A 249 4.15 7.56 -13.82
N VAL A 250 4.02 7.41 -12.50
CA VAL A 250 5.00 7.96 -11.55
C VAL A 250 5.60 6.80 -10.77
N ASN A 251 6.93 6.73 -10.73
CA ASN A 251 7.64 5.72 -9.96
C ASN A 251 7.97 6.29 -8.58
N GLN A 252 7.59 5.58 -7.52
CA GLN A 252 7.83 5.95 -6.13
C GLN A 252 9.31 6.28 -5.88
N GLN A 253 10.24 5.54 -6.51
CA GLN A 253 11.67 5.81 -6.41
C GLN A 253 12.07 7.22 -6.87
N ASN A 254 11.39 7.77 -7.87
CA ASN A 254 11.62 9.13 -8.35
C ASN A 254 10.79 10.16 -7.56
N LEU A 255 9.63 9.75 -7.06
CA LEU A 255 8.72 10.61 -6.33
C LEU A 255 9.20 10.90 -4.90
N SER A 256 9.67 9.87 -4.19
CA SER A 256 10.20 9.93 -2.83
C SER A 256 11.16 8.76 -2.60
N PRO A 257 12.48 9.00 -2.76
CA PRO A 257 13.51 8.02 -2.41
C PRO A 257 13.42 7.49 -0.96
N PRO A 258 13.11 8.32 0.06
CA PRO A 258 12.96 7.81 1.43
C PRO A 258 11.83 6.80 1.61
N ILE A 259 10.72 6.96 0.89
CA ILE A 259 9.62 5.98 0.90
C ILE A 259 10.03 4.73 0.13
N ASP A 260 10.69 4.86 -1.02
CA ASP A 260 11.16 3.71 -1.81
C ASP A 260 12.21 2.86 -1.07
N GLN A 261 13.04 3.48 -0.22
CA GLN A 261 14.00 2.76 0.63
C GLN A 261 13.33 1.75 1.57
N TRP A 262 12.06 1.96 1.92
CA TRP A 262 11.30 1.01 2.73
C TRP A 262 11.03 -0.32 2.03
N VAL A 263 11.25 -0.44 0.73
CA VAL A 263 11.21 -1.75 0.04
C VAL A 263 12.20 -2.72 0.69
N GLU A 264 13.44 -2.28 0.95
CA GLU A 264 14.45 -3.16 1.55
C GLU A 264 14.26 -3.38 3.04
N ARG A 265 13.71 -2.38 3.73
CA ARG A 265 13.27 -2.53 5.12
C ARG A 265 12.14 -3.56 5.22
N ARG A 266 11.19 -3.55 4.28
CA ARG A 266 10.05 -4.48 4.25
C ARG A 266 10.45 -5.92 3.99
N HIS A 267 11.51 -6.16 3.22
CA HIS A 267 12.07 -7.51 3.08
C HIS A 267 12.55 -8.08 4.42
N GLN A 268 13.01 -7.23 5.34
CA GLN A 268 13.48 -7.64 6.67
C GLN A 268 12.34 -7.70 7.71
N THR A 269 11.32 -6.84 7.60
CA THR A 269 10.14 -6.88 8.48
C THR A 269 9.07 -7.88 8.02
N ILE A 270 9.16 -8.39 6.78
CA ILE A 270 8.38 -9.48 6.14
C ILE A 270 6.88 -9.21 5.96
N LYS A 271 6.24 -8.57 6.93
CA LYS A 271 4.82 -8.24 6.93
C LYS A 271 4.58 -6.88 6.32
N ARG A 272 3.39 -6.69 5.69
CA ARG A 272 2.94 -5.40 5.14
C ARG A 272 2.75 -4.36 6.26
N PRO A 273 3.59 -3.33 6.42
CA PRO A 273 3.36 -2.31 7.44
C PRO A 273 2.25 -1.34 6.99
N PHE A 274 1.95 -0.33 7.82
CA PHE A 274 1.09 0.81 7.47
C PHE A 274 1.39 1.38 6.07
N LEU A 275 2.68 1.36 5.67
CA LEU A 275 3.16 1.92 4.42
C LEU A 275 2.54 1.29 3.18
N SER A 276 2.31 -0.03 3.17
CA SER A 276 1.63 -0.73 2.07
C SER A 276 0.21 -0.19 1.82
N THR A 277 -0.38 0.46 2.82
CA THR A 277 -1.63 1.20 2.65
C THR A 277 -1.33 2.62 2.18
N LEU A 278 -0.59 3.40 2.97
CA LEU A 278 -0.43 4.84 2.76
C LEU A 278 0.27 5.23 1.45
N GLU A 279 1.22 4.43 0.97
CA GLU A 279 2.04 4.79 -0.20
C GLU A 279 1.23 5.03 -1.48
N ARG A 280 0.04 4.44 -1.55
CA ARG A 280 -0.88 4.59 -2.68
C ARG A 280 -1.67 5.90 -2.65
N PHE A 281 -1.76 6.55 -1.48
CA PHE A 281 -2.61 7.72 -1.24
C PHE A 281 -1.83 9.05 -1.21
N LEU A 282 -0.53 9.04 -1.54
CA LEU A 282 0.18 10.29 -1.78
C LEU A 282 -0.48 11.06 -2.91
N ASN A 283 -0.70 12.35 -2.71
CA ASN A 283 -1.35 13.23 -3.68
C ASN A 283 -0.40 14.32 -4.21
N PRO A 284 0.69 13.98 -4.91
CA PRO A 284 1.63 14.97 -5.43
C PRO A 284 1.04 15.81 -6.58
N PHE A 285 -0.04 15.34 -7.21
CA PHE A 285 -0.59 15.94 -8.43
C PHE A 285 -1.93 16.67 -8.23
N ASN A 286 -2.34 16.89 -6.98
CA ASN A 286 -3.67 17.44 -6.65
C ASN A 286 -4.79 16.75 -7.45
N ALA A 287 -4.76 15.42 -7.50
CA ALA A 287 -5.68 14.65 -8.32
C ALA A 287 -7.12 14.94 -7.88
N HIS A 288 -8.00 15.12 -8.87
CA HIS A 288 -9.41 15.36 -8.62
C HIS A 288 -10.12 14.09 -8.13
N ILE A 289 -9.71 12.94 -8.67
CA ILE A 289 -10.22 11.63 -8.28
C ILE A 289 -9.03 10.70 -8.01
N HIS A 290 -9.09 9.98 -6.89
CA HIS A 290 -8.19 8.87 -6.60
C HIS A 290 -8.90 7.53 -6.77
N ILE A 291 -8.26 6.56 -7.41
CA ILE A 291 -8.77 5.20 -7.58
C ILE A 291 -7.72 4.21 -7.07
N SER A 292 -8.08 3.43 -6.06
CA SER A 292 -7.28 2.32 -5.56
C SER A 292 -8.15 1.14 -5.14
N SER A 293 -7.54 0.07 -4.65
CA SER A 293 -8.25 -1.13 -4.19
C SER A 293 -8.05 -1.42 -2.71
N ALA A 294 -8.98 -2.15 -2.10
CA ALA A 294 -8.85 -2.71 -0.76
C ALA A 294 -8.94 -4.23 -0.83
N PHE A 295 -7.91 -4.91 -0.32
CA PHE A 295 -7.86 -6.38 -0.28
C PHE A 295 -8.85 -6.98 0.73
N HIS A 296 -9.11 -6.30 1.85
CA HIS A 296 -9.99 -6.79 2.91
C HIS A 296 -11.19 -5.87 3.15
N PRO A 297 -12.43 -6.40 3.24
CA PRO A 297 -13.67 -5.65 3.48
C PRO A 297 -13.61 -4.57 4.57
N PRO A 298 -13.09 -4.82 5.79
CA PRO A 298 -13.06 -3.81 6.85
C PRO A 298 -12.08 -2.66 6.57
N TYR A 299 -11.13 -2.85 5.65
CA TYR A 299 -10.18 -1.81 5.26
C TYR A 299 -10.77 -0.82 4.25
N GLY A 300 -11.89 -1.14 3.60
CA GLY A 300 -12.50 -0.24 2.60
C GLY A 300 -12.84 1.14 3.17
N GLU A 301 -13.59 1.17 4.29
CA GLU A 301 -13.96 2.43 4.96
C GLU A 301 -12.75 3.20 5.47
N LYS A 302 -11.75 2.47 6.00
CA LYS A 302 -10.49 3.05 6.47
C LYS A 302 -9.71 3.69 5.31
N MET A 303 -9.65 3.05 4.14
CA MET A 303 -9.00 3.60 2.95
C MET A 303 -9.74 4.82 2.41
N LEU A 304 -11.08 4.85 2.45
CA LEU A 304 -11.84 6.07 2.13
C LEU A 304 -11.47 7.21 3.08
N THR A 305 -11.43 6.97 4.39
CA THR A 305 -11.01 8.00 5.34
C THR A 305 -9.59 8.49 5.05
N ILE A 306 -8.65 7.60 4.68
CA ILE A 306 -7.30 8.01 4.28
C ILE A 306 -7.32 8.91 3.04
N CYS A 307 -8.12 8.59 2.03
CA CYS A 307 -8.26 9.46 0.85
C CYS A 307 -8.77 10.86 1.22
N GLU A 308 -9.74 10.93 2.12
CA GLU A 308 -10.33 12.19 2.59
C GLU A 308 -9.28 13.03 3.33
N ARG A 309 -8.47 12.39 4.20
CA ARG A 309 -7.33 13.04 4.87
C ARG A 309 -6.19 13.42 3.92
N ALA A 310 -6.02 12.68 2.83
CA ALA A 310 -5.09 13.02 1.75
C ALA A 310 -5.58 14.19 0.87
N GLY A 311 -6.79 14.71 1.12
CA GLY A 311 -7.34 15.88 0.44
C GLY A 311 -7.92 15.62 -0.94
N PHE A 312 -8.12 14.36 -1.34
CA PHE A 312 -8.75 14.04 -2.61
C PHE A 312 -10.21 14.54 -2.62
N PRO A 313 -10.66 15.28 -3.66
CA PRO A 313 -12.06 15.67 -3.79
C PRO A 313 -12.98 14.47 -4.04
N GLY A 314 -12.55 13.54 -4.90
CA GLY A 314 -13.26 12.31 -5.21
C GLY A 314 -12.39 11.09 -4.95
N SER A 315 -12.98 9.98 -4.54
CA SER A 315 -12.27 8.72 -4.33
C SER A 315 -13.11 7.50 -4.65
N ILE A 316 -12.49 6.48 -5.23
CA ILE A 316 -13.08 5.17 -5.54
C ILE A 316 -12.16 4.10 -4.95
N ILE A 317 -12.68 3.29 -4.02
CA ILE A 317 -12.00 2.12 -3.48
C ILE A 317 -12.67 0.86 -4.01
N VAL A 318 -11.97 0.14 -4.87
CA VAL A 318 -12.40 -1.16 -5.38
C VAL A 318 -12.27 -2.20 -4.30
N ARG A 319 -13.39 -2.78 -3.88
CA ARG A 319 -13.47 -3.96 -3.05
C ARG A 319 -13.81 -5.16 -3.91
N ASN A 320 -13.27 -6.31 -3.51
CA ASN A 320 -13.44 -7.57 -4.23
C ASN A 320 -12.87 -7.56 -5.65
N GLY A 321 -11.90 -6.70 -5.96
CA GLY A 321 -11.14 -6.81 -7.20
C GLY A 321 -10.47 -8.18 -7.35
N LEU A 322 -10.18 -8.58 -8.58
CA LEU A 322 -9.45 -9.81 -8.88
C LEU A 322 -8.09 -9.73 -8.21
N GLU A 323 -7.80 -10.68 -7.32
CA GLU A 323 -6.58 -10.70 -6.50
C GLU A 323 -6.31 -9.44 -5.64
N GLY A 324 -7.33 -8.59 -5.46
CA GLY A 324 -7.20 -7.30 -4.79
C GLY A 324 -6.67 -6.16 -5.67
N THR A 325 -6.66 -6.33 -6.99
CA THR A 325 -6.31 -5.27 -7.96
C THR A 325 -7.49 -4.34 -8.27
N LEU A 326 -7.31 -3.38 -9.18
CA LEU A 326 -8.39 -2.58 -9.75
C LEU A 326 -9.27 -3.36 -10.75
N ALA A 327 -8.81 -4.52 -11.23
CA ALA A 327 -9.55 -5.33 -12.20
C ALA A 327 -10.75 -6.01 -11.52
N PHE A 328 -11.93 -5.96 -12.15
CA PHE A 328 -13.12 -6.54 -11.54
C PHE A 328 -13.17 -8.05 -11.77
N PRO A 329 -13.67 -8.85 -10.81
CA PRO A 329 -14.01 -10.25 -11.04
C PRO A 329 -15.17 -10.36 -12.04
N LEU A 330 -15.24 -11.49 -12.76
CA LEU A 330 -16.29 -11.79 -13.74
C LEU A 330 -17.36 -12.72 -13.19
N THR A 331 -17.07 -13.45 -12.11
CA THR A 331 -17.97 -14.46 -11.52
C THR A 331 -18.74 -13.96 -10.29
N ARG A 332 -18.43 -12.75 -9.81
CA ARG A 332 -19.03 -12.17 -8.61
C ARG A 332 -19.09 -10.65 -8.71
N PRO A 333 -19.93 -9.98 -7.90
CA PRO A 333 -20.00 -8.53 -7.92
C PRO A 333 -18.71 -7.85 -7.43
N ALA A 334 -18.30 -6.82 -8.15
CA ALA A 334 -17.35 -5.82 -7.66
C ALA A 334 -18.10 -4.78 -6.82
N LYS A 335 -17.44 -4.21 -5.81
CA LYS A 335 -18.00 -3.15 -4.95
C LYS A 335 -17.12 -1.93 -5.03
N LEU A 336 -17.69 -0.77 -5.31
CA LEU A 336 -16.98 0.50 -5.39
C LEU A 336 -17.45 1.39 -4.25
N LEU A 337 -16.61 1.55 -3.24
CA LEU A 337 -16.84 2.56 -2.22
C LEU A 337 -16.40 3.91 -2.78
N CYS A 338 -17.34 4.83 -2.93
CA CYS A 338 -17.09 6.16 -3.46
C CYS A 338 -17.21 7.20 -2.36
N SER A 339 -16.35 8.22 -2.37
CA SER A 339 -16.44 9.38 -1.47
C SER A 339 -16.27 10.67 -2.27
N ALA A 340 -17.15 11.65 -2.03
CA ALA A 340 -17.18 12.93 -2.71
C ALA A 340 -17.20 14.09 -1.71
N ARG A 341 -16.25 15.02 -1.84
CA ARG A 341 -16.16 16.20 -0.99
C ARG A 341 -17.34 17.15 -1.23
N GLN A 342 -17.91 17.65 -0.15
CA GLN A 342 -19.00 18.61 -0.13
C GLN A 342 -18.47 20.03 0.10
N ALA A 343 -19.33 21.05 -0.09
CA ALA A 343 -18.93 22.45 -0.01
C ALA A 343 -18.46 22.87 1.40
N ASP A 344 -18.98 22.21 2.44
CA ASP A 344 -18.61 22.41 3.85
C ASP A 344 -17.34 21.63 4.27
N GLY A 345 -16.67 20.97 3.32
CA GLY A 345 -15.50 20.14 3.57
C GLY A 345 -15.81 18.73 4.09
N THR A 346 -17.08 18.39 4.35
CA THR A 346 -17.48 17.01 4.67
C THR A 346 -17.45 16.12 3.44
N TYR A 347 -17.70 14.82 3.62
CA TYR A 347 -17.68 13.84 2.54
C TYR A 347 -18.98 13.04 2.48
N LYS A 348 -19.58 12.97 1.29
CA LYS A 348 -20.69 12.07 0.98
C LYS A 348 -20.12 10.76 0.49
N ARG A 349 -20.49 9.65 1.14
CA ARG A 349 -20.07 8.30 0.75
C ARG A 349 -21.22 7.49 0.14
N THR A 350 -20.89 6.56 -0.77
CA THR A 350 -21.82 5.55 -1.28
C THR A 350 -21.10 4.25 -1.61
N GLU A 351 -21.82 3.13 -1.66
CA GLU A 351 -21.33 1.86 -2.23
C GLU A 351 -22.10 1.57 -3.52
N LEU A 352 -21.39 1.47 -4.64
CA LEU A 352 -21.94 0.97 -5.90
C LEU A 352 -21.62 -0.51 -6.03
N ILE A 353 -22.62 -1.32 -6.36
CA ILE A 353 -22.46 -2.76 -6.59
C ILE A 353 -22.54 -3.01 -8.09
N LEU A 354 -21.45 -3.54 -8.66
CA LEU A 354 -21.30 -3.75 -10.09
C LEU A 354 -21.31 -5.24 -10.36
N ARG A 355 -22.32 -5.66 -11.11
CA ARG A 355 -22.57 -7.06 -11.44
C ARG A 355 -22.11 -7.34 -12.87
N PRO A 356 -21.14 -8.25 -13.10
CA PRO A 356 -20.66 -8.56 -14.44
C PRO A 356 -21.77 -8.91 -15.43
N GLU A 357 -22.82 -9.60 -14.97
CA GLU A 357 -24.00 -9.98 -15.74
C GLU A 357 -24.77 -8.78 -16.33
N GLU A 358 -24.60 -7.55 -15.81
CA GLU A 358 -25.17 -6.34 -16.40
C GLU A 358 -24.47 -5.91 -17.70
N PHE A 359 -23.28 -6.44 -17.98
CA PHE A 359 -22.41 -6.01 -19.08
C PHE A 359 -22.09 -7.13 -20.08
N THR A 360 -22.58 -8.34 -19.84
CA THR A 360 -22.32 -9.55 -20.64
C THR A 360 -23.63 -10.20 -21.08
N ASP A 361 -23.69 -10.68 -22.32
CA ASP A 361 -24.90 -11.35 -22.83
C ASP A 361 -25.12 -12.74 -22.20
N LYS A 362 -24.06 -13.37 -21.68
CA LYS A 362 -24.09 -14.68 -21.04
C LYS A 362 -23.31 -14.67 -19.73
N PRO A 363 -23.80 -15.35 -18.67
CA PRO A 363 -23.06 -15.47 -17.42
C PRO A 363 -21.69 -16.13 -17.62
N ILE A 364 -20.66 -15.54 -17.03
CA ILE A 364 -19.30 -16.08 -17.01
C ILE A 364 -19.15 -16.99 -15.79
N LYS A 365 -18.70 -18.22 -16.04
CA LYS A 365 -18.65 -19.29 -15.02
C LYS A 365 -17.33 -19.36 -14.27
N GLU A 366 -16.27 -18.75 -14.80
CA GLU A 366 -14.94 -18.78 -14.21
C GLU A 366 -14.23 -17.43 -14.34
N ASP A 367 -13.39 -17.12 -13.35
CA ASP A 367 -12.45 -16.02 -13.43
C ASP A 367 -11.10 -16.52 -13.94
N GLU A 368 -10.29 -15.59 -14.42
CA GLU A 368 -8.91 -15.88 -14.79
C GLU A 368 -8.14 -16.40 -13.57
N ARG A 369 -7.41 -17.49 -13.79
CA ARG A 369 -6.52 -18.09 -12.80
C ARG A 369 -5.33 -18.73 -13.51
N LEU A 370 -4.38 -17.89 -13.87
CA LEU A 370 -3.16 -18.28 -14.56
C LEU A 370 -2.21 -19.00 -13.59
N THR A 371 -1.48 -19.97 -14.14
CA THR A 371 -0.29 -20.55 -13.51
C THR A 371 0.91 -19.81 -14.05
N ASP A 372 1.65 -19.12 -13.18
CA ASP A 372 2.85 -18.34 -13.53
C ASP A 372 2.61 -17.27 -14.62
N PRO A 373 1.84 -16.21 -14.32
CA PRO A 373 1.49 -15.18 -15.29
C PRO A 373 2.73 -14.49 -15.87
N SER A 374 2.91 -14.61 -17.18
CA SER A 374 4.04 -14.01 -17.89
C SER A 374 3.82 -12.52 -18.18
N LEU A 375 4.81 -11.70 -17.82
CA LEU A 375 4.85 -10.28 -18.16
C LEU A 375 4.77 -10.04 -19.68
N SER A 376 5.47 -10.86 -20.48
CA SER A 376 5.46 -10.71 -21.93
C SER A 376 4.10 -11.03 -22.52
N LYS A 377 3.37 -12.00 -21.95
CA LYS A 377 2.01 -12.32 -22.39
C LYS A 377 1.02 -11.22 -21.99
N ASN A 378 1.14 -10.67 -20.78
CA ASN A 378 0.31 -9.54 -20.36
C ASN A 378 0.56 -8.31 -21.27
N LEU A 379 1.82 -8.04 -21.62
CA LEU A 379 2.20 -6.98 -22.56
C LEU A 379 1.54 -7.18 -23.93
N GLU A 380 1.68 -8.38 -24.51
CA GLU A 380 1.08 -8.74 -25.81
C GLU A 380 -0.44 -8.52 -25.81
N LEU A 381 -1.13 -8.93 -24.74
CA LEU A 381 -2.57 -8.75 -24.59
C LEU A 381 -2.96 -7.26 -24.54
N ILE A 382 -2.22 -6.44 -23.81
CA ILE A 382 -2.47 -5.00 -23.72
C ILE A 382 -2.26 -4.30 -25.06
N GLU A 383 -1.16 -4.59 -25.74
CA GLU A 383 -0.86 -3.98 -27.05
C GLU A 383 -1.86 -4.42 -28.12
N THR A 384 -2.27 -5.70 -28.10
CA THR A 384 -3.28 -6.23 -29.01
C THR A 384 -4.63 -5.57 -28.78
N TYR A 385 -5.10 -5.52 -27.52
CA TYR A 385 -6.36 -4.87 -27.17
C TYR A 385 -6.33 -3.37 -27.53
N HIS A 386 -5.22 -2.69 -27.25
CA HIS A 386 -5.04 -1.28 -27.59
C HIS A 386 -5.22 -1.00 -29.08
N LYS A 387 -4.65 -1.87 -29.95
CA LYS A 387 -4.69 -1.72 -31.41
C LYS A 387 -6.02 -2.18 -32.03
N GLN A 388 -6.60 -3.25 -31.50
CA GLN A 388 -7.70 -3.98 -32.16
C GLN A 388 -9.04 -3.84 -31.42
N GLY A 389 -9.04 -3.38 -30.17
CA GLY A 389 -10.23 -3.34 -29.30
C GLY A 389 -10.66 -4.69 -28.73
N GLN A 390 -9.94 -5.76 -29.07
CA GLN A 390 -10.16 -7.13 -28.61
C GLN A 390 -8.86 -7.94 -28.71
N THR A 391 -8.82 -9.09 -28.04
CA THR A 391 -7.74 -10.08 -28.10
C THR A 391 -8.30 -11.46 -28.43
N SER A 392 -7.42 -12.46 -28.58
CA SER A 392 -7.86 -13.85 -28.64
C SER A 392 -8.30 -14.39 -27.26
N TYR A 393 -8.11 -13.62 -26.19
CA TYR A 393 -8.42 -14.04 -24.82
C TYR A 393 -9.70 -13.38 -24.29
N ALA A 394 -10.84 -14.03 -24.52
CA ALA A 394 -12.16 -13.49 -24.21
C ALA A 394 -12.36 -13.06 -22.74
N LEU A 395 -11.78 -13.77 -21.77
CA LEU A 395 -11.88 -13.38 -20.34
C LEU A 395 -11.16 -12.05 -20.07
N PHE A 396 -10.00 -11.82 -20.70
CA PHE A 396 -9.25 -10.57 -20.58
C PHE A 396 -10.06 -9.40 -21.13
N ASP A 397 -10.60 -9.56 -22.35
CA ASP A 397 -11.42 -8.53 -23.00
C ASP A 397 -12.67 -8.19 -22.19
N MET A 398 -13.36 -9.21 -21.66
CA MET A 398 -14.55 -8.97 -20.85
C MET A 398 -14.21 -8.28 -19.54
N ARG A 399 -13.07 -8.61 -18.93
CA ARG A 399 -12.60 -7.97 -17.71
C ARG A 399 -12.39 -6.48 -17.92
N ILE A 400 -11.80 -6.09 -19.05
CA ILE A 400 -11.64 -4.68 -19.42
C ILE A 400 -13.02 -4.02 -19.57
N LYS A 401 -13.94 -4.63 -20.31
CA LYS A 401 -15.29 -4.10 -20.54
C LYS A 401 -16.04 -3.84 -19.22
N VAL A 402 -16.13 -4.85 -18.35
CA VAL A 402 -16.84 -4.78 -17.06
C VAL A 402 -16.18 -3.74 -16.14
N THR A 403 -14.85 -3.76 -16.05
CA THR A 403 -14.10 -2.85 -15.18
C THR A 403 -14.26 -1.39 -15.62
N CYS A 404 -14.08 -1.09 -16.91
CA CYS A 404 -14.23 0.25 -17.45
C CYS A 404 -15.68 0.77 -17.32
N ALA A 405 -16.69 -0.08 -17.55
CA ALA A 405 -18.09 0.31 -17.38
C ALA A 405 -18.42 0.63 -15.91
N GLY A 406 -17.86 -0.12 -14.96
CA GLY A 406 -18.00 0.17 -13.53
C GLY A 406 -17.32 1.47 -13.11
N PHE A 407 -16.09 1.72 -13.57
CA PHE A 407 -15.41 2.99 -13.30
C PHE A 407 -16.14 4.17 -13.92
N LYS A 408 -16.72 4.03 -15.11
CA LYS A 408 -17.57 5.07 -15.70
C LYS A 408 -18.74 5.44 -14.78
N LYS A 409 -19.51 4.45 -14.31
CA LYS A 409 -20.63 4.69 -13.37
C LYS A 409 -20.18 5.39 -12.09
N ALA A 410 -19.01 5.02 -11.55
CA ALA A 410 -18.47 5.63 -10.33
C ALA A 410 -17.97 7.07 -10.55
N ILE A 411 -17.30 7.33 -11.68
CA ILE A 411 -16.84 8.68 -12.06
C ILE A 411 -18.04 9.60 -12.30
N GLU A 412 -19.07 9.15 -13.01
CA GLU A 412 -20.31 9.91 -13.22
C GLU A 412 -20.99 10.27 -11.89
N TRP A 413 -21.01 9.34 -10.94
CA TRP A 413 -21.51 9.64 -9.59
C TRP A 413 -20.67 10.70 -8.89
N LEU A 414 -19.33 10.63 -8.98
CA LEU A 414 -18.44 11.64 -8.38
C LEU A 414 -18.64 13.02 -9.02
N GLU A 415 -18.71 13.12 -10.34
CA GLU A 415 -18.95 14.38 -11.06
C GLU A 415 -20.25 15.05 -10.60
N GLN A 416 -21.29 14.26 -10.32
CA GLN A 416 -22.56 14.77 -9.83
C GLN A 416 -22.56 15.17 -8.36
N ASN A 417 -21.62 14.68 -7.54
CA ASN A 417 -21.66 14.80 -6.08
C ASN A 417 -20.48 15.57 -5.47
N ILE A 418 -19.38 15.76 -6.18
CA ILE A 418 -18.30 16.65 -5.74
C ILE A 418 -18.83 18.10 -5.79
N ARG A 419 -18.57 18.85 -4.74
CA ARG A 419 -18.90 20.27 -4.63
C ARG A 419 -17.62 21.03 -4.29
N GLN A 420 -17.40 22.16 -4.96
CA GLN A 420 -16.32 23.06 -4.57
C GLN A 420 -16.74 23.86 -3.33
N PRO A 421 -15.81 24.18 -2.42
CA PRO A 421 -16.07 25.19 -1.39
C PRO A 421 -16.49 26.49 -2.06
N SER A 422 -17.46 27.22 -1.49
CA SER A 422 -17.78 28.55 -2.01
C SER A 422 -16.55 29.45 -1.87
N GLU A 423 -16.23 30.25 -2.89
CA GLU A 423 -15.18 31.30 -2.83
C GLU A 423 -15.55 32.48 -1.88
N LYS A 424 -16.39 32.22 -0.89
CA LYS A 424 -16.75 33.15 0.17
C LYS A 424 -16.45 32.46 1.49
N ASP A 425 -15.23 32.69 1.98
CA ASP A 425 -14.90 33.08 3.35
C ASP A 425 -13.45 33.57 3.42
#